data_AF-A0A7K0P0C1-F1
#
_entry.id   AF-A0A7K0P0C1-F1
#
_cell.length_a   1.000
_cell.length_b   1.000
_cell.length_c   1.000
_cell.angle_alpha   90.00
_cell.angle_beta   90.00
_cell.angle_gamma   90.00
#
_symmetry.space_group_name_H-M   'P 1'
#
loop_
_entity.id
_entity.type
_entity.pdbx_description
1 polymer ?
#
loop_
_entity_poly.entity_id
_entity_poly.type
_entity_poly.pdbx_seq_one_letter_code
_entity_poly.pdbx_strand_id
1 'polypeptide(L)'
;MARPTALSGFPEWLPEQRIVEQVVLDRMRATFESWGYSSIETRAVEPLEQMLRKGEIDKEVYVLRRLHASDDDSSGESAGSALGLHFDLTVPLARYVLEHGGHLHFPFKRYQIQKVWRGERPQEGRYREFLQVDIDVIDVDTLA
;
A
#
# COMPACT_ATOMS: atom_id res chain seq x y z
N MET A 1 20.37 -6.81 29.50
CA MET A 1 20.13 -6.04 28.26
C MET A 1 18.79 -5.32 28.41
N ALA A 2 18.72 -4.03 28.06
CA ALA A 2 17.45 -3.29 28.09
C ALA A 2 16.49 -3.88 27.04
N ARG A 3 15.21 -4.04 27.40
CA ARG A 3 14.20 -4.44 26.41
C ARG A 3 14.02 -3.30 25.40
N PRO A 4 13.94 -3.61 24.10
CA PRO A 4 13.63 -2.60 23.10
C PRO A 4 12.23 -2.03 23.34
N THR A 5 12.07 -0.73 23.11
CA THR A 5 10.78 -0.05 23.19
C THR A 5 9.92 -0.47 22.01
N ALA A 6 8.67 -0.90 22.29
CA ALA A 6 7.72 -1.26 21.24
C ALA A 6 7.35 -0.03 20.39
N LEU A 7 7.27 -0.21 19.08
CA LEU A 7 6.85 0.83 18.14
C LEU A 7 5.32 0.87 18.05
N SER A 8 4.71 1.94 18.57
CA SER A 8 3.25 2.07 18.61
C SER A 8 2.65 2.06 17.21
N GLY A 9 1.62 1.24 17.00
CA GLY A 9 0.89 1.12 15.73
C GLY A 9 1.52 0.19 14.69
N PHE A 10 2.59 -0.53 15.01
CA PHE A 10 3.25 -1.51 14.13
C PHE A 10 3.21 -2.89 14.79
N PRO A 11 2.14 -3.68 14.55
CA PRO A 11 1.98 -4.96 15.22
C PRO A 11 2.95 -6.02 14.68
N GLU A 12 3.51 -6.84 15.58
CA GLU A 12 4.23 -8.06 15.25
C GLU A 12 3.50 -9.24 15.88
N TRP A 13 3.08 -10.19 15.05
CA TRP A 13 2.34 -11.37 15.50
C TRP A 13 3.29 -12.47 16.01
N LEU A 14 2.96 -13.05 17.16
CA LEU A 14 3.55 -14.31 17.59
C LEU A 14 3.14 -15.45 16.63
N PRO A 15 3.88 -16.58 16.60
CA PRO A 15 3.58 -17.69 15.69
C PRO A 15 2.12 -18.15 15.73
N GLU A 16 1.51 -18.26 16.91
CA GLU A 16 0.12 -18.69 17.09
C GLU A 16 -0.87 -17.68 16.48
N GLN A 17 -0.58 -16.39 16.62
CA GLN A 17 -1.38 -15.33 16.02
C GLN A 17 -1.20 -15.28 14.50
N ARG A 18 0.03 -15.51 14.02
CA ARG A 18 0.35 -15.53 12.60
C ARG A 18 -0.33 -16.70 11.88
N ILE A 19 -0.46 -17.85 12.52
CA ILE A 19 -1.22 -19.00 11.99
C ILE A 19 -2.68 -18.62 11.73
N VAL A 20 -3.33 -17.92 12.69
CA VAL A 20 -4.71 -17.45 12.53
C VAL A 20 -4.83 -16.49 11.35
N GLU A 21 -3.91 -15.53 11.25
CA GLU A 21 -3.88 -14.59 10.12
C GLU A 21 -3.73 -15.33 8.78
N GLN A 22 -2.80 -16.29 8.67
CA GLN A 22 -2.58 -17.06 7.45
C GLN A 22 -3.84 -17.81 6.99
N VAL A 23 -4.56 -18.45 7.92
CA VAL A 23 -5.82 -19.16 7.59
C VAL A 23 -6.85 -18.21 6.99
N VAL A 24 -6.97 -16.99 7.51
CA VAL A 24 -7.88 -15.97 6.98
C VAL A 24 -7.46 -15.54 5.57
N LEU A 25 -6.17 -15.26 5.37
CA LEU A 25 -5.64 -14.81 4.08
C LEU A 25 -5.75 -15.88 3.00
N ASP A 26 -5.47 -17.13 3.34
CA ASP A 26 -5.57 -18.26 2.40
C ASP A 26 -7.04 -18.51 2.00
N ARG A 27 -7.99 -18.34 2.93
CA ARG A 27 -9.41 -18.43 2.61
C ARG A 27 -9.87 -17.33 1.66
N MET A 28 -9.43 -16.10 1.89
CA MET A 28 -9.72 -14.96 1.01
C MET A 28 -9.14 -15.20 -0.38
N ARG A 29 -7.85 -15.58 -0.47
CA ARG A 29 -7.15 -15.88 -1.71
C ARG A 29 -7.88 -16.94 -2.55
N ALA A 30 -8.12 -18.11 -1.96
CA ALA A 30 -8.79 -19.22 -2.64
C ALA A 30 -10.20 -18.82 -3.12
N THR A 31 -10.90 -17.98 -2.34
CA THR A 31 -12.20 -17.45 -2.74
C THR A 31 -12.03 -16.56 -3.97
N PHE A 32 -11.18 -15.53 -3.94
CA PHE A 32 -11.02 -14.62 -5.08
C PHE A 32 -10.56 -15.32 -6.36
N GLU A 33 -9.58 -16.22 -6.27
CA GLU A 33 -9.08 -17.00 -7.39
C GLU A 33 -10.16 -17.90 -8.00
N SER A 34 -11.05 -18.48 -7.18
CA SER A 34 -12.20 -19.27 -7.67
C SER A 34 -13.20 -18.46 -8.50
N TRP A 35 -13.22 -17.13 -8.32
CA TRP A 35 -14.04 -16.18 -9.08
C TRP A 35 -13.29 -15.52 -10.26
N GLY A 36 -12.08 -16.00 -10.57
CA GLY A 36 -11.28 -15.53 -11.69
C GLY A 36 -10.55 -14.20 -11.45
N TYR A 37 -10.37 -13.78 -10.20
CA TYR A 37 -9.55 -12.63 -9.86
C TYR A 37 -8.07 -13.03 -9.83
N SER A 38 -7.21 -12.23 -10.44
CA SER A 38 -5.76 -12.44 -10.44
C SER A 38 -5.09 -11.66 -9.30
N SER A 39 -4.08 -12.25 -8.67
CA SER A 39 -3.25 -11.54 -7.69
C SER A 39 -2.38 -10.51 -8.38
N ILE A 40 -2.28 -9.32 -7.80
CA ILE A 40 -1.18 -8.39 -8.07
C ILE A 40 -0.55 -7.94 -6.76
N GLU A 41 0.66 -7.41 -6.85
CA GLU A 41 1.34 -6.70 -5.76
C GLU A 41 1.97 -5.45 -6.38
N THR A 42 1.73 -4.29 -5.78
CA THR A 42 2.33 -3.03 -6.23
C THR A 42 3.51 -2.68 -5.33
N ARG A 43 4.41 -1.81 -5.81
CA ARG A 43 5.54 -1.34 -5.01
C ARG A 43 5.06 -0.71 -3.70
N ALA A 44 5.85 -0.92 -2.63
CA ALA A 44 5.60 -0.33 -1.31
C ALA A 44 5.72 1.21 -1.27
N VAL A 45 6.29 1.81 -2.33
CA VAL A 45 6.68 3.21 -2.36
C VAL A 45 6.17 3.86 -3.64
N GLU A 46 5.60 5.05 -3.54
CA GLU A 46 5.14 5.86 -4.66
C GLU A 46 5.73 7.28 -4.58
N PRO A 47 5.89 8.00 -5.72
CA PRO A 47 6.19 9.42 -5.70
C PRO A 47 5.09 10.19 -4.98
N LEU A 48 5.45 11.13 -4.10
CA LEU A 48 4.48 11.88 -3.30
C LEU A 48 3.46 12.63 -4.17
N GLU A 49 3.86 13.14 -5.33
CA GLU A 49 2.96 13.82 -6.27
C GLU A 49 1.80 12.91 -6.74
N GLN A 50 2.03 11.61 -6.87
CA GLN A 50 1.00 10.66 -7.30
C GLN A 50 0.01 10.38 -6.18
N MET A 51 0.47 10.45 -4.93
CA MET A 51 -0.33 10.20 -3.73
C MET A 51 -1.16 11.41 -3.30
N LEU A 52 -0.64 12.62 -3.48
CA LEU A 52 -1.25 13.87 -3.00
C LEU A 52 -2.35 14.43 -3.93
N ARG A 53 -2.57 13.82 -5.10
CA ARG A 53 -3.54 14.29 -6.11
C ARG A 53 -5.00 14.37 -5.63
N LYS A 54 -5.37 13.71 -4.52
CA LYS A 54 -6.76 13.62 -4.04
C LYS A 54 -7.14 14.53 -2.85
N GLY A 55 -6.23 15.32 -2.29
CA GLY A 55 -6.53 16.27 -1.20
C GLY A 55 -6.86 15.60 0.14
N GLU A 56 -6.55 16.29 1.26
CA GLU A 56 -6.68 15.88 2.68
C GLU A 56 -5.84 14.69 3.20
N ILE A 57 -5.15 13.93 2.34
CA ILE A 57 -4.34 12.76 2.74
C ILE A 57 -2.90 13.14 3.17
N ASP A 58 -2.53 14.41 3.10
CA ASP A 58 -1.16 14.90 3.36
C ASP A 58 -0.64 14.52 4.76
N LYS A 59 -1.52 14.46 5.76
CA LYS A 59 -1.16 14.16 7.15
C LYS A 59 -0.98 12.66 7.44
N GLU A 60 -1.30 11.79 6.50
CA GLU A 60 -1.32 10.34 6.70
C GLU A 60 -0.18 9.61 5.99
N VAL A 61 0.66 10.30 5.21
CA VAL A 61 1.72 9.64 4.43
C VAL A 61 3.07 9.64 5.16
N TYR A 62 3.69 8.46 5.25
CA TYR A 62 5.09 8.34 5.67
C TYR A 62 6.02 8.67 4.51
N VAL A 63 6.87 9.69 4.69
CA VAL A 63 7.89 10.08 3.70
C VAL A 63 9.18 9.32 3.95
N LEU A 64 9.81 8.84 2.87
CA LEU A 64 11.10 8.15 2.90
C LEU A 64 12.23 9.11 2.55
N ARG A 65 13.28 9.09 3.38
CA ARG A 65 14.53 9.82 3.12
C ARG A 65 15.70 8.85 3.22
N ARG A 66 16.61 8.89 2.24
CA ARG A 66 17.86 8.12 2.31
C ARG A 66 18.73 8.66 3.45
N LEU A 67 19.36 7.78 4.22
CA LEU A 67 20.19 8.14 5.37
C LEU A 67 21.31 9.13 5.02
N HIS A 68 21.92 8.96 3.84
CA HIS A 68 23.02 9.78 3.35
C HIS A 68 22.60 10.83 2.31
N ALA A 69 21.30 11.11 2.17
CA ALA A 69 20.87 12.25 1.35
C ALA A 69 21.41 13.54 1.98
N SER A 70 22.11 14.34 1.18
CA SER A 70 22.55 15.68 1.60
C SER A 70 21.33 16.60 1.75
N ASP A 71 21.47 17.68 2.53
CA ASP A 71 20.37 18.66 2.65
C ASP A 71 20.07 19.35 1.30
N ASP A 72 21.06 19.40 0.39
CA ASP A 72 20.88 19.86 -1.00
C ASP A 72 20.12 18.84 -1.89
N ASP A 73 20.28 17.54 -1.65
CA ASP A 73 19.45 16.50 -2.30
C ASP A 73 17.98 16.61 -1.87
N SER A 74 17.71 17.23 -0.71
CA SER A 74 16.37 17.42 -0.18
C SER A 74 15.72 18.77 -0.52
N SER A 75 16.52 19.75 -0.96
CA SER A 75 16.07 21.11 -1.28
C SER A 75 16.02 21.42 -2.79
N GLY A 76 16.59 20.55 -3.63
CA GLY A 76 16.82 20.84 -5.06
C GLY A 76 16.12 19.96 -6.10
N GLU A 77 15.55 18.80 -5.76
CA GLU A 77 14.79 18.00 -6.72
C GLU A 77 13.31 18.14 -6.40
N SER A 78 12.64 19.04 -7.13
CA SER A 78 11.19 19.24 -7.29
C SER A 78 10.29 18.32 -6.47
N ALA A 79 9.24 18.86 -5.83
CA ALA A 79 8.24 18.11 -5.04
C ALA A 79 7.71 16.78 -5.64
N GLY A 80 7.97 16.46 -6.92
CA GLY A 80 7.78 15.16 -7.56
C GLY A 80 8.87 14.09 -7.34
N SER A 81 10.02 14.37 -6.72
CA SER A 81 11.10 13.39 -6.46
C SER A 81 10.96 12.66 -5.11
N ALA A 82 10.22 13.25 -4.18
CA ALA A 82 10.05 12.71 -2.85
C ALA A 82 9.23 11.41 -2.88
N LEU A 83 9.68 10.42 -2.12
CA LEU A 83 9.08 9.10 -2.06
C LEU A 83 8.30 8.93 -0.76
N GLY A 84 7.14 8.26 -0.82
CA GLY A 84 6.33 7.91 0.35
C GLY A 84 5.85 6.47 0.31
N LEU A 85 5.60 5.89 1.49
CA LEU A 85 4.94 4.59 1.62
C LEU A 85 3.47 4.71 1.24
N HIS A 86 2.93 3.82 0.41
CA HIS A 86 1.51 3.89 0.02
C HIS A 86 0.59 3.69 1.23
N PHE A 87 -0.47 4.51 1.31
CA PHE A 87 -1.45 4.49 2.41
C PHE A 87 -2.71 3.67 2.11
N ASP A 88 -2.89 3.30 0.84
CA ASP A 88 -3.96 2.44 0.32
C ASP A 88 -3.43 1.54 -0.80
N LEU A 89 -4.31 0.75 -1.41
CA LEU A 89 -3.99 -0.08 -2.58
C LEU A 89 -4.61 0.46 -3.89
N THR A 90 -5.52 1.43 -3.80
CA THR A 90 -6.26 1.97 -4.95
C THR A 90 -5.44 2.97 -5.76
N VAL A 91 -4.68 3.86 -5.10
CA VAL A 91 -3.81 4.80 -5.82
C VAL A 91 -2.71 4.06 -6.59
N PRO A 92 -1.97 3.09 -5.99
CA PRO A 92 -1.02 2.26 -6.72
C PRO A 92 -1.67 1.43 -7.84
N LEU A 93 -2.90 0.92 -7.64
CA LEU A 93 -3.63 0.20 -8.68
C LEU A 93 -3.85 1.08 -9.91
N ALA A 94 -4.32 2.32 -9.74
CA ALA A 94 -4.60 3.22 -10.86
C ALA A 94 -3.34 3.45 -11.71
N ARG A 95 -2.20 3.69 -11.06
CA ARG A 95 -0.88 3.75 -11.74
C ARG A 95 -0.57 2.44 -12.46
N TYR A 96 -0.68 1.30 -11.77
CA TYR A 96 -0.36 -0.02 -12.33
C TYR A 96 -1.16 -0.31 -13.61
N VAL A 97 -2.46 -0.02 -13.61
CA VAL A 97 -3.32 -0.19 -14.79
C VAL A 97 -2.89 0.72 -15.94
N LEU A 98 -2.56 1.98 -15.66
CA LEU A 98 -2.10 2.92 -16.68
C LEU A 98 -0.75 2.51 -17.29
N GLU A 99 0.20 2.08 -16.47
CA GLU A 99 1.53 1.66 -16.92
C GLU A 99 1.52 0.31 -17.67
N HIS A 100 0.63 -0.60 -17.29
CA HIS A 100 0.56 -1.95 -17.84
C HIS A 100 -0.64 -2.20 -18.76
N GLY A 101 -1.42 -1.18 -19.12
CA GLY A 101 -2.68 -1.33 -19.86
C GLY A 101 -2.54 -2.12 -21.17
N GLY A 102 -1.41 -1.97 -21.88
CA GLY A 102 -1.12 -2.75 -23.10
C GLY A 102 -0.81 -4.24 -22.89
N HIS A 103 -0.61 -4.66 -21.63
CA HIS A 103 -0.34 -6.04 -21.22
C HIS A 103 -1.49 -6.67 -20.42
N LEU A 104 -2.48 -5.88 -20.02
CA LEU A 104 -3.63 -6.33 -19.24
C LEU A 104 -4.80 -6.69 -20.16
N HIS A 105 -5.53 -7.73 -19.79
CA HIS A 105 -6.77 -8.10 -20.46
C HIS A 105 -7.94 -7.54 -19.67
N PHE A 106 -8.82 -6.83 -20.37
CA PHE A 106 -10.00 -6.21 -19.77
C PHE A 106 -11.28 -6.99 -20.11
N PRO A 107 -12.27 -7.06 -19.20
CA PRO A 107 -12.27 -6.47 -17.86
C PRO A 107 -11.23 -7.13 -16.94
N PHE A 108 -10.41 -6.31 -16.29
CA PHE A 108 -9.30 -6.76 -15.47
C PHE A 108 -9.80 -6.96 -14.03
N LYS A 109 -9.91 -8.23 -13.63
CA LYS A 109 -10.30 -8.62 -12.27
C LYS A 109 -9.06 -8.91 -11.44
N ARG A 110 -8.87 -8.12 -10.38
CA ARG A 110 -7.71 -8.28 -9.50
C ARG A 110 -8.09 -8.33 -8.03
N TYR A 111 -7.30 -9.05 -7.25
CA TYR A 111 -7.25 -8.86 -5.80
C TYR A 111 -5.83 -8.49 -5.38
N GLN A 112 -5.72 -7.81 -4.23
CA GLN A 112 -4.44 -7.45 -3.64
C GLN A 112 -4.54 -7.59 -2.12
N ILE A 113 -3.54 -8.25 -1.52
CA ILE A 113 -3.41 -8.45 -0.08
C ILE A 113 -2.02 -7.93 0.28
N GLN A 114 -1.94 -6.71 0.81
CA GLN A 114 -0.66 -6.04 1.04
C GLN A 114 -0.74 -5.10 2.23
N LYS A 115 0.40 -4.90 2.91
CA LYS A 115 0.51 -3.94 4.00
C LYS A 115 0.42 -2.51 3.47
N VAL A 116 -0.24 -1.64 4.20
CA VAL A 116 -0.33 -0.19 3.94
C VAL A 116 0.10 0.57 5.18
N TRP A 117 0.52 1.82 5.00
CA TRP A 117 1.00 2.64 6.11
C TRP A 117 0.26 3.98 6.21
N ARG A 118 -0.21 4.30 7.41
CA ARG A 118 -0.90 5.56 7.70
C ARG A 118 -0.27 6.25 8.91
N GLY A 119 0.13 7.50 8.75
CA GLY A 119 0.70 8.37 9.78
C GLY A 119 -0.27 8.78 10.89
N GLU A 120 -1.45 8.16 10.94
CA GLU A 120 -2.49 8.44 11.91
C GLU A 120 -2.03 8.18 13.36
N ARG A 121 -2.73 8.83 14.30
CA ARG A 121 -2.58 8.49 15.72
C ARG A 121 -3.19 7.11 15.95
N PRO A 122 -2.41 6.14 16.49
CA PRO A 122 -2.92 4.80 16.71
C PRO A 122 -4.06 4.82 17.74
N GLN A 123 -5.12 4.06 17.45
CA GLN A 123 -6.29 3.84 18.30
C GLN A 123 -6.67 2.36 18.21
N GLU A 124 -7.59 1.90 19.06
CA GLU A 124 -8.10 0.53 18.93
C GLU A 124 -8.72 0.32 17.52
N GLY A 125 -8.25 -0.70 16.81
CA GLY A 125 -8.64 -0.95 15.42
C GLY A 125 -8.01 -0.02 14.37
N ARG A 126 -7.17 0.95 14.76
CA ARG A 126 -6.42 1.83 13.86
C ARG A 126 -4.92 1.73 14.12
N TYR A 127 -4.24 1.04 13.23
CA TYR A 127 -2.79 0.86 13.27
C TYR A 127 -2.11 1.77 12.25
N ARG A 128 -0.80 2.00 12.44
CA ARG A 128 0.05 2.73 11.50
C ARG A 128 0.53 1.84 10.37
N GLU A 129 0.64 0.55 10.62
CA GLU A 129 0.85 -0.50 9.62
C GLU A 129 -0.25 -1.55 9.78
N PHE A 130 -0.94 -1.87 8.71
CA PHE A 130 -1.93 -2.94 8.69
C PHE A 130 -2.06 -3.55 7.30
N LEU A 131 -2.63 -4.75 7.22
CA LEU A 131 -2.91 -5.41 5.96
C LEU A 131 -4.23 -4.92 5.40
N GLN A 132 -4.23 -4.50 4.14
CA GLN A 132 -5.43 -4.18 3.38
C GLN A 132 -5.69 -5.30 2.36
N VAL A 133 -6.97 -5.60 2.15
CA VAL A 133 -7.43 -6.63 1.20
C VAL A 133 -8.47 -5.99 0.28
N ASP A 134 -8.07 -5.74 -0.97
CA ASP A 134 -8.94 -5.10 -1.95
C ASP A 134 -9.27 -6.07 -3.10
N ILE A 135 -10.47 -5.93 -3.65
CA ILE A 135 -10.95 -6.64 -4.83
C ILE A 135 -11.58 -5.64 -5.80
N ASP A 136 -11.14 -5.67 -7.06
CA ASP A 136 -11.54 -4.65 -8.04
C ASP A 136 -11.77 -5.29 -9.41
N VAL A 137 -12.71 -4.70 -10.15
CA VAL A 137 -12.96 -5.00 -11.57
C VAL A 137 -12.80 -3.69 -12.32
N ILE A 138 -11.82 -3.65 -13.22
CA ILE A 138 -11.52 -2.47 -14.03
C ILE A 138 -11.97 -2.76 -15.46
N ASP A 139 -12.78 -1.87 -16.03
CA ASP A 139 -13.20 -1.95 -17.43
C ASP A 139 -12.42 -0.93 -18.30
N VAL A 140 -12.51 -1.08 -19.62
CA VAL A 140 -11.83 -0.21 -20.60
C VAL A 140 -12.55 1.11 -20.83
N ASP A 141 -13.81 1.25 -20.40
CA ASP A 141 -14.63 2.40 -20.75
C ASP A 141 -14.29 3.62 -19.87
N THR A 142 -13.41 4.45 -20.43
CA THR A 142 -12.96 5.76 -19.93
C THR A 142 -12.38 5.75 -18.51
N LEU A 143 -11.11 5.38 -18.41
CA LEU A 143 -10.22 5.87 -17.35
C LEU A 143 -10.05 7.38 -17.51
N ALA A 144 -10.99 8.15 -16.93
CA ALA A 144 -10.96 9.61 -16.92
C ALA A 144 -9.82 10.16 -16.06
#